data_AF-A0A946YP73-F1
#
_entry.id   AF-A0A946YP73-F1
#
_cell.length_a   1.000
_cell.length_b   1.000
_cell.length_c   1.000
_cell.angle_alpha   90.00
_cell.angle_beta   90.00
_cell.angle_gamma   90.00
#
_symmetry.space_group_name_H-M   'P 1'
#
loop_
_entity.id
_entity.type
_entity.pdbx_description
1 polymer ?
#
loop_
_entity_poly.entity_id
_entity_poly.type
_entity_poly.pdbx_seq_one_letter_code
_entity_poly.pdbx_strand_id
1 'polypeptide(L)'
;MKLRKLLLPFLICWGLSATTEAATPATLSELLEKVRRGQLQQELTNSQREQRFLAEKDAQEQRLHSLQEAFEAEQRRSAELQQTFDQNDETIASLEAQLQARSGALLELFGFYREVAGDTAALFKDSLISTQIPGRVQQVEQLASQDSMPSTQQLEALWFVLQQEMTESGRVVSYPAVVIGTDGSETDQQVTRVGVFNAVSSGRFLRHLPDNGKLQELPRQPAARHLELAASLQKATAGMHSMVIDPSRGSVFSLLMQTPDLIERIRQGKLVGYLIIGVGVIGLLIALERLYHLFYVGRKVRQQLKCESPEQDNPLGRVMAIYRDNTGLSPETLEL
;
A
#
# COMPACT_ATOMS: atom_id res chain seq x y z
N MET A 1 -13.93 53.57 -37.31
CA MET A 1 -15.18 54.23 -37.76
C MET A 1 -14.92 55.72 -37.92
N LYS A 2 -15.13 56.25 -39.13
CA LYS A 2 -14.74 57.60 -39.56
C LYS A 2 -15.65 58.66 -38.90
N LEU A 3 -15.01 59.65 -38.27
CA LEU A 3 -15.62 60.86 -37.71
C LEU A 3 -16.22 61.70 -38.85
N ARG A 4 -17.55 61.80 -38.91
CA ARG A 4 -18.26 62.60 -39.93
C ARG A 4 -18.61 63.95 -39.30
N LYS A 5 -17.78 64.96 -39.62
CA LYS A 5 -18.04 66.38 -39.37
C LYS A 5 -19.36 66.78 -40.04
N LEU A 6 -20.35 67.17 -39.26
CA LEU A 6 -21.59 67.80 -39.75
C LEU A 6 -21.41 69.32 -39.60
N LEU A 7 -20.97 69.98 -40.67
CA LEU A 7 -20.99 71.43 -40.82
C LEU A 7 -22.40 71.81 -41.29
N LEU A 8 -23.18 72.44 -40.41
CA LEU A 8 -24.46 73.07 -40.74
C LEU A 8 -24.18 74.53 -41.18
N PRO A 9 -24.62 75.00 -42.35
CA PRO A 9 -24.42 76.39 -42.75
C PRO A 9 -25.44 77.28 -42.03
N PHE A 10 -24.93 78.23 -41.25
CA PHE A 10 -25.73 79.28 -40.61
C PHE A 10 -26.21 80.25 -41.70
N LEU A 11 -27.50 80.19 -42.02
CA LEU A 11 -28.20 81.11 -42.90
C LEU A 11 -28.19 82.49 -42.23
N ILE A 12 -27.50 83.46 -42.82
CA ILE A 12 -27.55 84.87 -42.42
C ILE A 12 -28.93 85.39 -42.82
N CYS A 13 -29.86 85.38 -41.85
CA CYS A 13 -31.13 86.05 -41.96
C CYS A 13 -30.89 87.54 -41.62
N TRP A 14 -30.95 88.40 -42.64
CA TRP A 14 -31.03 89.84 -42.47
C TRP A 14 -32.32 90.17 -41.70
N GLY A 15 -32.19 90.32 -40.39
CA GLY A 15 -33.19 90.97 -39.55
C GLY A 15 -33.24 92.44 -39.91
N LEU A 16 -34.34 92.83 -40.57
CA LEU A 16 -34.73 94.21 -40.83
C LEU A 16 -34.75 94.97 -39.50
N SER A 17 -33.73 95.78 -39.23
CA SER A 17 -33.73 96.71 -38.10
C SER A 17 -34.84 97.74 -38.34
N ALA A 18 -36.01 97.54 -37.73
CA ALA A 18 -36.95 98.62 -37.50
C ALA A 18 -36.29 99.59 -36.52
N THR A 19 -35.67 100.63 -37.05
CA THR A 19 -35.29 101.81 -36.28
C THR A 19 -36.58 102.46 -35.80
N THR A 20 -37.03 102.10 -34.59
CA THR A 20 -37.95 102.94 -33.84
C THR A 20 -37.21 104.24 -33.55
N GLU A 21 -37.48 105.28 -34.34
CA GLU A 21 -37.07 106.65 -34.07
C GLU A 21 -37.57 107.02 -32.67
N ALA A 22 -36.66 107.03 -31.71
CA ALA A 22 -36.90 107.65 -30.42
C ALA A 22 -36.94 109.16 -30.65
N ALA A 23 -38.14 109.74 -30.64
CA ALA A 23 -38.36 111.18 -30.77
C ALA A 23 -37.40 111.98 -29.89
N THR A 24 -36.64 112.89 -30.51
CA THR A 24 -35.80 113.87 -29.86
C THR A 24 -36.68 114.87 -29.09
N PRO A 25 -36.45 115.08 -27.78
CA PRO A 25 -37.34 115.90 -26.96
C PRO A 25 -37.27 117.37 -27.36
N ALA A 26 -38.43 118.02 -27.47
CA ALA A 26 -38.55 119.38 -28.00
C ALA A 26 -38.29 120.47 -26.94
N THR A 27 -38.22 120.10 -25.65
CA THR A 27 -37.92 121.03 -24.54
C THR A 27 -37.06 120.38 -23.43
N LEU A 28 -36.28 121.19 -22.71
CA LEU A 28 -35.43 120.76 -21.59
C LEU A 28 -36.24 120.08 -20.46
N SER A 29 -37.51 120.48 -20.31
CA SER A 29 -38.47 119.90 -19.36
C SER A 29 -38.95 118.50 -19.76
N GLU A 30 -39.19 118.25 -21.05
CA GLU A 30 -39.54 116.90 -21.57
C GLU A 30 -38.37 115.92 -21.48
N LEU A 31 -37.12 116.39 -21.69
CA LEU A 31 -35.92 115.58 -21.48
C LEU A 31 -35.79 115.17 -20.00
N LEU A 32 -36.04 116.11 -19.07
CA LEU A 32 -36.01 115.84 -17.62
C LEU A 32 -37.06 114.79 -17.21
N GLU A 33 -38.26 114.84 -17.79
CA GLU A 33 -39.36 113.90 -17.49
C GLU A 33 -39.09 112.50 -18.07
N LYS A 34 -38.55 112.42 -19.30
CA LYS A 34 -38.03 111.16 -19.88
C LYS A 34 -36.89 110.56 -19.05
N VAL A 35 -35.96 111.39 -18.58
CA VAL A 35 -34.84 110.94 -17.72
C VAL A 35 -35.35 110.45 -16.36
N ARG A 36 -36.30 111.15 -15.72
CA ARG A 36 -36.94 110.69 -14.47
C ARG A 36 -37.67 109.36 -14.62
N ARG A 37 -38.47 109.19 -15.69
CA ARG A 37 -39.15 107.90 -15.96
C ARG A 37 -38.14 106.80 -16.28
N GLY A 38 -37.12 107.11 -17.08
CA GLY A 38 -36.02 106.19 -17.38
C GLY A 38 -35.27 105.75 -16.12
N GLN A 39 -34.98 106.67 -15.20
CA GLN A 39 -34.36 106.35 -13.90
C GLN A 39 -35.22 105.42 -13.05
N LEU A 40 -36.51 105.71 -12.89
CA LEU A 40 -37.46 104.83 -12.15
C LEU A 40 -37.57 103.42 -12.79
N GLN A 41 -37.63 103.36 -14.11
CA GLN A 41 -37.71 102.09 -14.85
C GLN A 41 -36.39 101.29 -14.75
N GLN A 42 -35.25 102.00 -14.75
CA GLN A 42 -33.93 101.41 -14.57
C GLN A 42 -33.75 100.90 -13.13
N GLU A 43 -34.22 101.64 -12.12
CA GLU A 43 -34.21 101.22 -10.71
C GLU A 43 -35.04 99.94 -10.50
N LEU A 44 -36.26 99.88 -11.05
CA LEU A 44 -37.09 98.67 -11.00
C LEU A 44 -36.41 97.49 -11.69
N THR A 45 -35.83 97.71 -12.87
CA THR A 45 -35.14 96.65 -13.63
C THR A 45 -33.85 96.20 -12.93
N ASN A 46 -33.12 97.11 -12.29
CA ASN A 46 -31.93 96.76 -11.49
C ASN A 46 -32.32 95.97 -10.26
N SER A 47 -33.36 96.38 -9.53
CA SER A 47 -33.86 95.65 -8.37
C SER A 47 -34.28 94.22 -8.73
N GLN A 48 -34.98 94.02 -9.86
CA GLN A 48 -35.33 92.68 -10.35
C GLN A 48 -34.11 91.85 -10.74
N ARG A 49 -33.10 92.46 -11.38
CA ARG A 49 -31.84 91.78 -11.73
C ARG A 49 -31.06 91.38 -10.48
N GLU A 50 -31.01 92.25 -9.49
CA GLU A 50 -30.35 92.00 -8.21
C GLU A 50 -31.04 90.86 -7.45
N GLN A 51 -32.37 90.88 -7.35
CA GLN A 51 -33.14 89.78 -6.76
C GLN A 51 -32.91 88.45 -7.48
N ARG A 52 -32.91 88.47 -8.83
CA ARG A 52 -32.65 87.27 -9.63
C ARG A 52 -31.22 86.77 -9.43
N PHE A 53 -30.24 87.66 -9.39
CA PHE A 53 -28.84 87.31 -9.16
C PHE A 53 -28.65 86.69 -7.78
N LEU A 54 -29.26 87.25 -6.73
CA LEU A 54 -29.22 86.68 -5.38
C LEU A 54 -29.88 85.29 -5.35
N ALA A 55 -31.05 85.13 -5.95
CA ALA A 55 -31.73 83.83 -6.02
C ALA A 55 -30.92 82.77 -6.80
N GLU A 56 -30.28 83.14 -7.91
CA GLU A 56 -29.42 82.23 -8.69
C GLU A 56 -28.14 81.86 -7.93
N LYS A 57 -27.56 82.81 -7.18
CA LYS A 57 -26.42 82.58 -6.29
C LYS A 57 -26.79 81.57 -5.20
N ASP A 58 -27.89 81.81 -4.46
CA ASP A 58 -28.33 80.92 -3.38
C ASP A 58 -28.64 79.52 -3.92
N ALA A 59 -29.26 79.42 -5.11
CA ALA A 59 -29.51 78.14 -5.76
C ALA A 59 -28.21 77.42 -6.22
N GLN A 60 -27.18 78.15 -6.64
CA GLN A 60 -25.86 77.58 -6.94
C GLN A 60 -25.17 77.08 -5.67
N GLU A 61 -25.24 77.84 -4.58
CA GLU A 61 -24.66 77.46 -3.29
C GLU A 61 -25.31 76.19 -2.73
N GLN A 62 -26.64 76.09 -2.78
CA GLN A 62 -27.37 74.87 -2.41
C GLN A 62 -26.99 73.67 -3.29
N ARG A 63 -26.89 73.85 -4.61
CA ARG A 63 -26.45 72.77 -5.51
C ARG A 63 -25.03 72.32 -5.19
N LEU A 64 -24.11 73.26 -4.96
CA LEU A 64 -22.73 72.95 -4.59
C LEU A 64 -22.69 72.14 -3.29
N HIS A 65 -23.43 72.57 -2.26
CA HIS A 65 -23.54 71.85 -0.99
C HIS A 65 -24.07 70.42 -1.18
N SER A 66 -25.16 70.25 -1.93
CA SER A 66 -25.73 68.92 -2.19
C SER A 66 -24.78 67.99 -2.97
N LEU A 67 -23.99 68.55 -3.90
CA LEU A 67 -22.99 67.80 -4.66
C LEU A 67 -21.80 67.42 -3.77
N GLN A 68 -21.39 68.29 -2.85
CA GLN A 68 -20.34 68.00 -1.87
C GLN A 68 -20.78 66.87 -0.93
N GLU A 69 -22.00 66.92 -0.40
CA GLU A 69 -22.56 65.85 0.44
C GLU A 69 -22.65 64.51 -0.30
N ALA A 70 -23.13 64.52 -1.55
CA ALA A 70 -23.21 63.32 -2.38
C ALA A 70 -21.82 62.75 -2.70
N PHE A 71 -20.85 63.63 -2.99
CA PHE A 71 -19.46 63.22 -3.23
C PHE A 71 -18.83 62.59 -2.00
N GLU A 72 -19.03 63.17 -0.81
CA GLU A 72 -18.55 62.60 0.46
C GLU A 72 -19.24 61.28 0.81
N ALA A 73 -20.53 61.13 0.48
CA ALA A 73 -21.25 59.86 0.65
C ALA A 73 -20.70 58.75 -0.25
N GLU A 74 -20.46 59.04 -1.54
CA GLU A 74 -19.85 58.08 -2.47
C GLU A 74 -18.39 57.77 -2.13
N GLN A 75 -17.61 58.75 -1.62
CA GLN A 75 -16.27 58.48 -1.11
C GLN A 75 -16.28 57.51 0.08
N ARG A 76 -17.20 57.70 1.04
CA ARG A 76 -17.36 56.77 2.18
C ARG A 76 -17.74 55.38 1.71
N ARG A 77 -18.71 55.28 0.80
CA ARG A 77 -19.12 54.00 0.21
C ARG A 77 -17.97 53.32 -0.53
N SER A 78 -17.17 54.06 -1.29
CA SER A 78 -15.99 53.55 -1.98
C SER A 78 -14.97 52.99 -0.98
N ALA A 79 -14.71 53.71 0.12
CA ALA A 79 -13.80 53.24 1.17
C ALA A 79 -14.31 51.97 1.88
N GLU A 80 -15.60 51.88 2.18
CA GLU A 80 -16.24 50.67 2.76
C GLU A 80 -16.17 49.46 1.81
N LEU A 81 -16.45 49.68 0.52
CA LEU A 81 -16.34 48.65 -0.51
C LEU A 81 -14.89 48.20 -0.70
N GLN A 82 -13.94 49.13 -0.70
CA GLN A 82 -12.52 48.80 -0.77
C GLN A 82 -12.09 47.96 0.43
N GLN A 83 -12.49 48.33 1.64
CA GLN A 83 -12.20 47.54 2.85
C GLN A 83 -12.80 46.13 2.76
N THR A 84 -14.03 46.00 2.25
CA THR A 84 -14.67 44.69 2.05
C THR A 84 -13.95 43.86 0.99
N PHE A 85 -13.52 44.51 -0.09
CA PHE A 85 -12.73 43.88 -1.13
C PHE A 85 -11.42 43.33 -0.56
N ASP A 86 -10.67 44.14 0.18
CA ASP A 86 -9.39 43.75 0.79
C ASP A 86 -9.58 42.57 1.76
N GLN A 87 -10.63 42.58 2.60
CA GLN A 87 -10.94 41.46 3.51
C GLN A 87 -11.32 40.17 2.77
N ASN A 88 -12.09 40.29 1.69
CA ASN A 88 -12.45 39.13 0.87
C ASN A 88 -11.23 38.56 0.16
N ASP A 89 -10.32 39.41 -0.33
CA ASP A 89 -9.07 39.00 -0.98
C ASP A 89 -8.19 38.19 -0.01
N GLU A 90 -8.03 38.68 1.23
CA GLU A 90 -7.33 37.93 2.29
C GLU A 90 -8.01 36.58 2.62
N THR A 91 -9.34 36.57 2.68
CA THR A 91 -10.12 35.35 2.98
C THR A 91 -9.99 34.33 1.85
N ILE A 92 -10.08 34.76 0.60
CA ILE A 92 -9.90 33.92 -0.58
C ILE A 92 -8.49 33.34 -0.59
N ALA A 93 -7.46 34.17 -0.40
CA ALA A 93 -6.08 33.71 -0.34
C ALA A 93 -5.87 32.66 0.77
N SER A 94 -6.47 32.86 1.95
CA SER A 94 -6.43 31.88 3.05
C SER A 94 -7.12 30.56 2.69
N LEU A 95 -8.31 30.62 2.09
CA LEU A 95 -9.08 29.43 1.69
C LEU A 95 -8.39 28.66 0.57
N GLU A 96 -7.79 29.35 -0.40
CA GLU A 96 -6.98 28.74 -1.46
C GLU A 96 -5.76 28.02 -0.88
N ALA A 97 -5.03 28.66 0.04
CA ALA A 97 -3.90 28.04 0.74
C ALA A 97 -4.33 26.78 1.52
N GLN A 98 -5.47 26.83 2.23
CA GLN A 98 -6.03 25.67 2.94
C GLN A 98 -6.45 24.56 1.98
N LEU A 99 -7.11 24.89 0.88
CA LEU A 99 -7.50 23.94 -0.15
C LEU A 99 -6.29 23.23 -0.74
N GLN A 100 -5.23 23.98 -1.06
CA GLN A 100 -4.01 23.43 -1.63
C GLN A 100 -3.28 22.53 -0.63
N ALA A 101 -3.17 22.94 0.63
CA ALA A 101 -2.60 22.11 1.69
C ALA A 101 -3.37 20.79 1.89
N ARG A 102 -4.71 20.86 1.95
CA ARG A 102 -5.57 19.66 2.09
C ARG A 102 -5.53 18.77 0.87
N SER A 103 -5.51 19.36 -0.34
CA SER A 103 -5.39 18.60 -1.59
C SER A 103 -4.04 17.88 -1.68
N GLY A 104 -2.95 18.54 -1.24
CA GLY A 104 -1.64 17.92 -1.11
C GLY A 104 -1.65 16.71 -0.17
N ALA A 105 -2.21 16.87 1.03
CA ALA A 105 -2.35 15.76 1.98
C ALA A 105 -3.20 14.60 1.43
N LEU A 106 -4.27 14.90 0.67
CA LEU A 106 -5.07 13.87 0.01
C LEU A 106 -4.29 13.13 -1.09
N LEU A 107 -3.43 13.81 -1.84
CA LEU A 107 -2.55 13.19 -2.83
C LEU A 107 -1.52 12.26 -2.17
N GLU A 108 -0.99 12.63 -1.01
CA GLU A 108 -0.11 11.75 -0.22
C GLU A 108 -0.84 10.49 0.25
N LEU A 109 -2.05 10.66 0.82
CA LEU A 109 -2.89 9.52 1.23
C LEU A 109 -3.26 8.62 0.05
N PHE A 110 -3.48 9.19 -1.12
CA PHE A 110 -3.72 8.43 -2.35
C PHE A 110 -2.49 7.64 -2.79
N GLY A 111 -1.30 8.23 -2.73
CA GLY A 111 -0.05 7.54 -2.98
C GLY A 111 0.14 6.34 -2.05
N PHE A 112 -0.08 6.55 -0.75
CA PHE A 112 -0.03 5.48 0.25
C PHE A 112 -1.07 4.38 -0.01
N TYR A 113 -2.31 4.74 -0.36
CA TYR A 113 -3.33 3.75 -0.73
C TYR A 113 -2.89 2.89 -1.92
N ARG A 114 -2.33 3.48 -2.97
CA ARG A 114 -1.83 2.74 -4.15
C ARG A 114 -0.69 1.81 -3.78
N GLU A 115 0.23 2.26 -2.93
CA GLU A 115 1.33 1.45 -2.41
C GLU A 115 0.79 0.23 -1.65
N VAL A 116 -0.09 0.44 -0.67
CA VAL A 116 -0.70 -0.65 0.11
C VAL A 116 -1.47 -1.62 -0.79
N ALA A 117 -2.24 -1.11 -1.76
CA ALA A 117 -2.94 -1.97 -2.71
C ALA A 117 -1.96 -2.78 -3.57
N GLY A 118 -0.89 -2.17 -4.08
CA GLY A 118 0.16 -2.85 -4.84
C GLY A 118 0.86 -3.96 -4.03
N ASP A 119 1.26 -3.64 -2.80
CA ASP A 119 1.86 -4.61 -1.86
C ASP A 119 0.91 -5.75 -1.53
N THR A 120 -0.38 -5.44 -1.36
CA THR A 120 -1.41 -6.46 -1.11
C THR A 120 -1.58 -7.38 -2.32
N ALA A 121 -1.56 -6.83 -3.54
CA ALA A 121 -1.62 -7.63 -4.76
C ALA A 121 -0.42 -8.58 -4.86
N ALA A 122 0.79 -8.09 -4.58
CA ALA A 122 2.00 -8.92 -4.55
C ALA A 122 1.90 -10.02 -3.48
N LEU A 123 1.42 -9.68 -2.28
CA LEU A 123 1.20 -10.66 -1.21
C LEU A 123 0.19 -11.74 -1.61
N PHE A 124 -0.91 -11.36 -2.26
CA PHE A 124 -1.93 -12.30 -2.71
C PHE A 124 -1.44 -13.19 -3.84
N LYS A 125 -0.58 -12.68 -4.72
CA LYS A 125 0.03 -13.48 -5.79
C LYS A 125 0.81 -14.67 -5.24
N ASP A 126 1.50 -14.50 -4.10
CA ASP A 126 2.24 -15.57 -3.46
C ASP A 126 1.42 -16.39 -2.45
N SER A 127 0.27 -15.86 -2.01
CA SER A 127 -0.57 -16.50 -0.98
C SER A 127 -1.24 -17.77 -1.48
N LEU A 128 -1.14 -18.84 -0.69
CA LEU A 128 -1.87 -20.08 -0.90
C LEU A 128 -3.40 -19.90 -0.89
N ILE A 129 -3.92 -18.86 -0.23
CA ILE A 129 -5.36 -18.60 -0.16
C ILE A 129 -5.91 -18.24 -1.55
N SER A 130 -5.10 -17.66 -2.43
CA SER A 130 -5.49 -17.34 -3.80
C SER A 130 -5.81 -18.58 -4.65
N THR A 131 -5.29 -19.75 -4.28
CA THR A 131 -5.67 -21.03 -4.93
C THR A 131 -7.06 -21.51 -4.53
N GLN A 132 -7.57 -21.06 -3.38
CA GLN A 132 -8.92 -21.36 -2.89
C GLN A 132 -9.94 -20.32 -3.38
N ILE A 133 -9.53 -19.04 -3.39
CA ILE A 133 -10.40 -17.92 -3.74
C ILE A 133 -9.80 -17.21 -4.96
N PRO A 134 -10.13 -17.67 -6.17
CA PRO A 134 -9.60 -17.09 -7.40
C PRO A 134 -10.14 -15.67 -7.62
N GLY A 135 -9.42 -14.84 -8.39
CA GLY A 135 -9.83 -13.47 -8.74
C GLY A 135 -9.38 -12.38 -7.78
N ARG A 136 -8.87 -12.73 -6.59
CA ARG A 136 -8.47 -11.76 -5.56
C ARG A 136 -7.30 -10.88 -5.98
N VAL A 137 -6.32 -11.44 -6.69
CA VAL A 137 -5.16 -10.67 -7.18
C VAL A 137 -5.62 -9.61 -8.17
N GLN A 138 -6.42 -9.99 -9.17
CA GLN A 138 -6.94 -9.05 -10.18
C GLN A 138 -7.80 -7.96 -9.54
N GLN A 139 -8.61 -8.30 -8.54
CA GLN A 139 -9.43 -7.34 -7.81
C GLN A 139 -8.58 -6.25 -7.15
N VAL A 140 -7.46 -6.62 -6.51
CA VAL A 140 -6.58 -5.66 -5.83
C VAL A 140 -5.68 -4.90 -6.82
N GLU A 141 -5.23 -5.55 -7.89
CA GLU A 141 -4.49 -4.88 -8.97
C GLU A 141 -5.31 -3.74 -9.59
N GLN A 142 -6.62 -3.95 -9.79
CA GLN A 142 -7.53 -2.90 -10.26
C GLN A 142 -7.66 -1.73 -9.28
N LEU A 143 -7.56 -1.99 -7.97
CA LEU A 143 -7.56 -0.95 -6.94
C LEU A 143 -6.25 -0.14 -6.96
N ALA A 144 -5.12 -0.80 -7.22
CA ALA A 144 -3.79 -0.18 -7.26
C ALA A 144 -3.53 0.62 -8.55
N SER A 145 -4.16 0.23 -9.66
CA SER A 145 -3.94 0.81 -10.99
C SER A 145 -4.80 2.04 -11.29
N GLN A 146 -5.63 2.50 -10.35
CA GLN A 146 -6.48 3.67 -10.60
C GLN A 146 -5.67 4.97 -10.55
N ASP A 147 -5.95 5.87 -11.50
CA ASP A 147 -5.32 7.18 -11.59
C ASP A 147 -6.09 8.28 -10.84
N SER A 148 -7.31 7.99 -10.40
CA SER A 148 -8.15 8.88 -9.61
C SER A 148 -8.17 8.49 -8.13
N MET A 149 -8.49 9.45 -7.26
CA MET A 149 -8.67 9.18 -5.83
C MET A 149 -9.70 8.06 -5.60
N PRO A 150 -9.42 7.13 -4.66
CA PRO A 150 -10.33 6.04 -4.36
C PRO A 150 -11.60 6.58 -3.70
N SER A 151 -12.73 6.05 -4.13
CA SER A 151 -14.00 6.20 -3.44
C SER A 151 -13.97 5.46 -2.10
N THR A 152 -14.86 5.84 -1.18
CA THR A 152 -15.06 5.13 0.09
C THR A 152 -15.29 3.63 -0.11
N GLN A 153 -16.04 3.25 -1.16
CA GLN A 153 -16.28 1.84 -1.47
C GLN A 153 -15.00 1.09 -1.85
N GLN A 154 -14.06 1.74 -2.52
CA GLN A 154 -12.78 1.14 -2.89
C GLN A 154 -11.84 1.02 -1.68
N LEU A 155 -11.81 2.03 -0.81
CA LEU A 155 -11.16 1.95 0.49
C LEU A 155 -11.72 0.76 1.29
N GLU A 156 -13.05 0.60 1.25
CA GLU A 156 -13.72 -0.49 1.93
C GLU A 156 -13.37 -1.87 1.37
N ALA A 157 -13.35 -1.98 0.04
CA ALA A 157 -12.95 -3.20 -0.64
C ALA A 157 -11.53 -3.62 -0.25
N LEU A 158 -10.58 -2.69 -0.15
CA LEU A 158 -9.20 -3.01 0.20
C LEU A 158 -9.07 -3.55 1.64
N TRP A 159 -9.65 -2.88 2.63
CA TRP A 159 -9.54 -3.39 4.01
C TRP A 159 -10.31 -4.70 4.18
N PHE A 160 -11.42 -4.90 3.47
CA PHE A 160 -12.18 -6.14 3.49
C PHE A 160 -11.35 -7.33 3.00
N VAL A 161 -10.65 -7.19 1.86
CA VAL A 161 -9.82 -8.28 1.33
C VAL A 161 -8.60 -8.55 2.21
N LEU A 162 -8.03 -7.52 2.84
CA LEU A 162 -6.96 -7.68 3.85
C LEU A 162 -7.48 -8.43 5.09
N GLN A 163 -8.66 -8.07 5.58
CA GLN A 163 -9.30 -8.78 6.69
C GLN A 163 -9.62 -10.23 6.34
N GLN A 164 -10.05 -10.48 5.10
CA GLN A 164 -10.27 -11.84 4.59
C GLN A 164 -8.96 -12.63 4.58
N GLU A 165 -7.85 -12.04 4.12
CA GLU A 165 -6.53 -12.68 4.16
C GLU A 165 -6.11 -13.03 5.58
N MET A 166 -6.22 -12.09 6.51
CA MET A 166 -5.90 -12.32 7.93
C MET A 166 -6.74 -13.44 8.51
N THR A 167 -8.04 -13.44 8.25
CA THR A 167 -8.97 -14.45 8.77
C THR A 167 -8.69 -15.84 8.19
N GLU A 168 -8.46 -15.92 6.88
CA GLU A 168 -8.18 -17.18 6.19
C GLU A 168 -6.77 -17.72 6.49
N SER A 169 -5.81 -16.85 6.83
CA SER A 169 -4.46 -17.26 7.21
C SER A 169 -4.41 -18.09 8.50
N GLY A 170 -5.41 -17.94 9.38
CA GLY A 170 -5.54 -18.72 10.61
C GLY A 170 -6.36 -19.99 10.47
N ARG A 171 -6.88 -20.30 9.28
CA ARG A 171 -7.80 -21.42 9.05
C ARG A 171 -7.11 -22.61 8.40
N VAL A 172 -7.58 -23.80 8.76
CA VAL A 172 -7.32 -25.04 8.04
C VAL A 172 -8.58 -25.39 7.26
N VAL A 173 -8.47 -25.46 5.93
CA VAL A 173 -9.63 -25.64 5.04
C VAL A 173 -9.32 -26.67 3.99
N SER A 174 -10.28 -27.56 3.72
CA SER A 174 -10.22 -28.50 2.60
C SER A 174 -11.13 -28.02 1.46
N TYR A 175 -10.59 -27.94 0.24
CA TYR A 175 -11.32 -27.50 -0.95
C TYR A 175 -10.84 -28.26 -2.19
N PRO A 176 -11.69 -28.40 -3.22
CA PRO A 176 -11.27 -28.96 -4.51
C PRO A 176 -10.37 -27.97 -5.25
N ALA A 177 -9.24 -28.45 -5.77
CA ALA A 177 -8.34 -27.68 -6.61
C ALA A 177 -7.61 -28.57 -7.62
N VAL A 178 -7.21 -27.97 -8.74
CA VAL A 178 -6.38 -28.63 -9.75
C VAL A 178 -4.95 -28.75 -9.24
N VAL A 179 -4.44 -29.98 -9.18
CA VAL A 179 -3.07 -30.30 -8.79
C VAL A 179 -2.32 -30.87 -9.98
N ILE A 180 -1.14 -30.30 -10.26
CA ILE A 180 -0.20 -30.78 -11.26
C ILE A 180 0.66 -31.88 -10.62
N GLY A 181 0.54 -33.11 -11.13
CA GLY A 181 1.37 -34.24 -10.72
C GLY A 181 2.84 -34.08 -11.13
N THR A 182 3.70 -34.94 -10.60
CA THR A 182 5.13 -34.96 -10.95
C THR A 182 5.39 -35.35 -12.41
N ASP A 183 4.41 -35.99 -13.05
CA ASP A 183 4.38 -36.37 -14.46
C ASP A 183 3.80 -35.26 -15.37
N GLY A 184 3.37 -34.13 -14.79
CA GLY A 184 2.76 -33.02 -15.51
C GLY A 184 1.26 -33.21 -15.79
N SER A 185 0.63 -34.28 -15.30
CA SER A 185 -0.82 -34.46 -15.41
C SER A 185 -1.57 -33.50 -14.49
N GLU A 186 -2.67 -32.93 -14.96
CA GLU A 186 -3.55 -32.08 -14.14
C GLU A 186 -4.74 -32.90 -13.65
N THR A 187 -4.95 -32.93 -12.34
CA THR A 187 -6.04 -33.69 -11.72
C THR A 187 -6.74 -32.87 -10.66
N ASP A 188 -8.08 -32.93 -10.63
CA ASP A 188 -8.85 -32.35 -9.53
C ASP A 188 -8.70 -33.20 -8.28
N GLN A 189 -8.18 -32.60 -7.22
CA GLN A 189 -7.94 -33.27 -5.95
C GLN A 189 -8.50 -32.45 -4.79
N GLN A 190 -8.84 -33.15 -3.71
CA GLN A 190 -9.18 -32.49 -2.45
C GLN A 190 -7.90 -32.02 -1.75
N VAL A 191 -7.67 -30.72 -1.76
CA VAL A 191 -6.51 -30.09 -1.12
C VAL A 191 -6.90 -29.60 0.27
N THR A 192 -6.03 -29.83 1.25
CA THR A 192 -6.15 -29.23 2.58
C THR A 192 -5.05 -28.19 2.77
N ARG A 193 -5.45 -26.94 2.93
CA ARG A 193 -4.56 -25.80 3.18
C ARG A 193 -4.49 -25.55 4.68
N VAL A 194 -3.28 -25.28 5.16
CA VAL A 194 -2.99 -24.92 6.55
C VAL A 194 -2.50 -23.46 6.55
N GLY A 195 -3.44 -22.53 6.75
CA GLY A 195 -3.16 -21.10 6.71
C GLY A 195 -2.56 -20.65 5.39
N VAL A 196 -1.49 -19.85 5.44
CA VAL A 196 -0.71 -19.43 4.28
C VAL A 196 0.58 -20.24 4.10
N PHE A 197 0.77 -21.29 4.89
CA PHE A 197 2.07 -21.96 5.01
C PHE A 197 2.18 -23.16 4.08
N ASN A 198 1.25 -24.10 4.19
CA ASN A 198 1.33 -25.40 3.52
C ASN A 198 0.00 -25.77 2.86
N ALA A 199 0.10 -26.51 1.75
CA ALA A 199 -1.02 -27.21 1.14
C ALA A 199 -0.65 -28.69 0.98
N VAL A 200 -1.61 -29.57 1.28
CA VAL A 200 -1.43 -31.02 1.19
C VAL A 200 -2.59 -31.69 0.47
N SER A 201 -2.29 -32.73 -0.32
CA SER A 201 -3.28 -33.61 -0.96
C SER A 201 -2.82 -35.06 -0.85
N SER A 202 -3.73 -35.99 -0.52
CA SER A 202 -3.42 -37.42 -0.39
C SER A 202 -2.16 -37.76 0.45
N GLY A 203 -1.92 -37.02 1.54
CA GLY A 203 -0.78 -37.13 2.43
C GLY A 203 0.52 -36.50 1.91
N ARG A 204 0.50 -35.90 0.73
CA ARG A 204 1.67 -35.30 0.06
C ARG A 204 1.63 -33.78 0.12
N PHE A 205 2.80 -33.17 0.23
CA PHE A 205 2.96 -31.72 0.22
C PHE A 205 2.94 -31.19 -1.20
N LEU A 206 2.26 -30.06 -1.36
CA LEU A 206 2.11 -29.32 -2.60
C LEU A 206 2.85 -28.00 -2.52
N ARG A 207 3.25 -27.49 -3.67
CA ARG A 207 3.85 -26.18 -3.88
C ARG A 207 2.90 -25.29 -4.66
N HIS A 208 2.77 -24.04 -4.25
CA HIS A 208 2.09 -23.01 -5.01
C HIS A 208 2.98 -22.48 -6.14
N LEU A 209 2.40 -22.33 -7.34
CA LEU A 209 3.03 -21.67 -8.48
C LEU A 209 2.35 -20.31 -8.71
N PRO A 210 2.96 -19.20 -8.25
CA PRO A 210 2.36 -17.86 -8.32
C PRO A 210 2.02 -17.38 -9.74
N ASP A 211 2.72 -17.90 -10.76
CA ASP A 211 2.57 -17.45 -12.15
C ASP A 211 1.24 -17.86 -12.78
N ASN A 212 0.69 -19.01 -12.37
CA ASN A 212 -0.56 -19.55 -12.91
C ASN A 212 -1.59 -19.90 -11.83
N GLY A 213 -1.28 -19.63 -10.56
CA GLY A 213 -2.16 -19.90 -9.42
C GLY A 213 -2.45 -21.38 -9.18
N LYS A 214 -1.65 -22.28 -9.76
CA LYS A 214 -1.84 -23.73 -9.64
C LYS A 214 -1.04 -24.30 -8.48
N LEU A 215 -1.47 -25.49 -8.04
CA LEU A 215 -0.74 -26.30 -7.08
C LEU A 215 0.00 -27.41 -7.81
N GLN A 216 1.24 -27.66 -7.42
CA GLN A 216 2.07 -28.72 -7.98
C GLN A 216 2.52 -29.66 -6.86
N GLU A 217 2.41 -30.96 -7.08
CA GLU A 217 2.98 -31.95 -6.18
C GLU A 217 4.50 -31.80 -6.15
N LEU A 218 5.09 -31.74 -4.95
CA LEU A 218 6.54 -31.67 -4.83
C LEU A 218 7.18 -32.95 -5.40
N PRO A 219 8.15 -32.83 -6.33
CA PRO A 219 8.86 -34.00 -6.88
C PRO A 219 9.58 -34.81 -5.80
N ARG A 220 10.01 -34.13 -4.73
CA ARG A 220 10.61 -34.75 -3.55
C ARG A 220 9.78 -34.40 -2.32
N GLN A 221 9.28 -35.43 -1.66
CA GLN A 221 8.50 -35.29 -0.45
C GLN A 221 9.39 -35.22 0.80
N PRO A 222 8.96 -34.52 1.87
CA PRO A 222 9.62 -34.56 3.17
C PRO A 222 9.66 -35.98 3.76
N ALA A 223 10.50 -36.18 4.78
CA ALA A 223 10.63 -37.46 5.47
C ALA A 223 9.26 -38.02 5.92
N ALA A 224 9.13 -39.36 5.90
CA ALA A 224 7.86 -40.07 6.13
C ALA A 224 7.04 -39.58 7.34
N ARG A 225 7.71 -39.26 8.46
CA ARG A 225 7.07 -38.69 9.66
C ARG A 225 6.22 -37.44 9.39
N HIS A 226 6.61 -36.61 8.42
CA HIS A 226 5.88 -35.39 8.06
C HIS A 226 4.68 -35.70 7.15
N LEU A 227 4.80 -36.72 6.29
CA LEU A 227 3.69 -37.22 5.46
C LEU A 227 2.61 -37.88 6.31
N GLU A 228 3.01 -38.59 7.37
CA GLU A 228 2.07 -39.17 8.34
C GLU A 228 1.27 -38.09 9.08
N LEU A 229 1.92 -36.99 9.49
CA LEU A 229 1.23 -35.84 10.08
C LEU A 229 0.23 -35.22 9.09
N ALA A 230 0.64 -35.00 7.83
CA ALA A 230 -0.24 -34.48 6.78
C ALA A 230 -1.46 -35.39 6.54
N ALA A 231 -1.23 -36.70 6.41
CA ALA A 231 -2.29 -37.68 6.22
C ALA A 231 -3.24 -37.76 7.43
N SER A 232 -2.71 -37.62 8.66
CA SER A 232 -3.53 -37.56 9.87
C SER A 232 -4.41 -36.31 9.90
N LEU A 233 -3.86 -35.15 9.52
CA LEU A 233 -4.60 -33.89 9.47
C LEU A 233 -5.71 -33.93 8.41
N GLN A 234 -5.48 -34.55 7.26
CA GLN A 234 -6.50 -34.66 6.21
C GLN A 234 -7.66 -35.59 6.57
N LYS A 235 -7.44 -36.59 7.43
CA LYS A 235 -8.49 -37.49 7.91
C LYS A 235 -9.28 -36.90 9.08
N ALA A 236 -8.74 -35.87 9.70
CA ALA A 236 -9.33 -35.25 10.87
C ALA A 236 -10.51 -34.36 10.53
N THR A 237 -11.50 -34.36 11.43
CA THR A 237 -12.68 -33.49 11.32
C THR A 237 -12.72 -32.42 12.40
N ALA A 238 -12.15 -32.66 13.58
CA ALA A 238 -12.14 -31.73 14.70
C ALA A 238 -10.99 -32.04 15.69
N GLY A 239 -10.63 -31.04 16.49
CA GLY A 239 -9.63 -31.17 17.56
C GLY A 239 -8.27 -30.57 17.21
N MET A 240 -7.32 -30.75 18.13
CA MET A 240 -5.96 -30.23 18.00
C MET A 240 -5.04 -31.30 17.42
N HIS A 241 -4.39 -31.00 16.30
CA HIS A 241 -3.48 -31.93 15.62
C HIS A 241 -2.14 -31.28 15.32
N SER A 242 -1.08 -32.08 15.45
CA SER A 242 0.26 -31.63 15.12
C SER A 242 0.45 -31.60 13.61
N MET A 243 0.98 -30.49 13.11
CA MET A 243 1.31 -30.31 11.71
C MET A 243 2.61 -29.52 11.61
N VAL A 244 3.41 -29.83 10.58
CA VAL A 244 4.57 -29.01 10.24
C VAL A 244 4.12 -27.90 9.32
N ILE A 245 4.64 -26.69 9.56
CA ILE A 245 4.42 -25.51 8.72
C ILE A 245 5.73 -25.09 8.06
N ASP A 246 5.68 -24.59 6.83
CA ASP A 246 6.78 -23.88 6.19
C ASP A 246 6.52 -22.37 6.21
N PRO A 247 7.15 -21.60 7.13
CA PRO A 247 7.00 -20.15 7.18
C PRO A 247 7.47 -19.44 5.91
N SER A 248 8.34 -20.09 5.13
CA SER A 248 8.90 -19.55 3.90
C SER A 248 8.01 -19.73 2.67
N ARG A 249 6.82 -20.31 2.85
CA ARG A 249 5.79 -20.49 1.80
C ARG A 249 6.31 -21.29 0.59
N GLY A 250 7.18 -22.27 0.83
CA GLY A 250 7.66 -23.21 -0.18
C GLY A 250 9.13 -23.07 -0.57
N SER A 251 9.87 -22.07 -0.07
CA SER A 251 11.30 -21.96 -0.39
C SER A 251 12.11 -23.05 0.32
N VAL A 252 11.75 -23.44 1.55
CA VAL A 252 12.37 -24.59 2.25
C VAL A 252 12.10 -25.90 1.51
N PHE A 253 10.88 -26.11 1.01
CA PHE A 253 10.58 -27.30 0.22
C PHE A 253 11.33 -27.33 -1.12
N SER A 254 11.62 -26.17 -1.71
CA SER A 254 12.46 -26.10 -2.91
C SER A 254 13.91 -26.52 -2.63
N LEU A 255 14.43 -26.26 -1.42
CA LEU A 255 15.77 -26.72 -1.00
C LEU A 255 15.81 -28.24 -0.77
N LEU A 256 14.72 -28.86 -0.34
CA LEU A 256 14.63 -30.32 -0.23
C LEU A 256 14.94 -31.02 -1.56
N MET A 257 14.56 -30.42 -2.68
CA MET A 257 14.87 -30.97 -4.00
C MET A 257 16.37 -31.05 -4.28
N GLN A 258 17.18 -30.23 -3.63
CA GLN A 258 18.64 -30.13 -3.84
C GLN A 258 19.45 -31.06 -2.95
N THR A 259 18.88 -31.59 -1.86
CA THR A 259 19.60 -32.49 -0.94
C THR A 259 19.60 -33.93 -1.45
N PRO A 260 20.76 -34.54 -1.75
CA PRO A 260 20.81 -35.91 -2.26
C PRO A 260 20.47 -36.95 -1.18
N ASP A 261 19.71 -37.97 -1.54
CA ASP A 261 19.43 -39.12 -0.66
C ASP A 261 20.68 -39.97 -0.46
N LEU A 262 20.67 -40.86 0.54
CA LEU A 262 21.76 -41.83 0.76
C LEU A 262 22.08 -42.62 -0.51
N ILE A 263 21.05 -43.07 -1.25
CA ILE A 263 21.24 -43.82 -2.50
C ILE A 263 21.79 -42.92 -3.61
N GLU A 264 21.27 -41.70 -3.76
CA GLU A 264 21.79 -40.73 -4.73
C GLU A 264 23.24 -40.36 -4.42
N ARG A 265 23.58 -40.21 -3.14
CA ARG A 265 24.93 -39.92 -2.65
C ARG A 265 25.89 -41.10 -2.91
N ILE A 266 25.42 -42.34 -2.76
CA ILE A 266 26.19 -43.53 -3.16
C ILE A 266 26.44 -43.52 -4.68
N ARG A 267 25.42 -43.22 -5.49
CA ARG A 267 25.57 -43.11 -6.96
C ARG A 267 26.50 -41.96 -7.36
N GLN A 268 26.45 -40.83 -6.66
CA GLN A 268 27.36 -39.68 -6.85
C GLN A 268 28.81 -40.04 -6.54
N GLY A 269 29.04 -40.94 -5.59
CA GLY A 269 30.37 -41.46 -5.25
C GLY A 269 31.05 -42.25 -6.39
N LYS A 270 30.29 -42.66 -7.43
CA LYS A 270 30.78 -43.42 -8.59
C LYS A 270 31.64 -44.62 -8.13
N LEU A 271 32.65 -44.99 -8.91
CA LEU A 271 33.50 -46.16 -8.66
C LEU A 271 34.20 -46.09 -7.29
N VAL A 272 34.68 -44.90 -6.88
CA VAL A 272 35.37 -44.72 -5.60
C VAL A 272 34.42 -44.94 -4.41
N GLY A 273 33.19 -44.44 -4.49
CA GLY A 273 32.17 -44.64 -3.47
C GLY A 273 31.83 -46.12 -3.27
N TYR A 274 31.66 -46.87 -4.38
CA TYR A 274 31.42 -48.31 -4.30
C TYR A 274 32.62 -49.09 -3.71
N LEU A 275 33.86 -48.68 -4.00
CA LEU A 275 35.05 -49.30 -3.39
C LEU A 275 35.11 -49.06 -1.88
N ILE A 276 34.87 -47.84 -1.42
CA ILE A 276 34.85 -47.51 0.03
C ILE A 276 33.78 -48.31 0.75
N ILE A 277 32.57 -48.40 0.17
CA ILE A 277 31.48 -49.20 0.73
C ILE A 277 31.87 -50.68 0.75
N GLY A 278 32.49 -51.20 -0.31
CA GLY A 278 32.96 -52.58 -0.38
C GLY A 278 33.97 -52.91 0.72
N VAL A 279 35.00 -52.07 0.91
CA VAL A 279 35.98 -52.24 2.00
C VAL A 279 35.32 -52.10 3.36
N GLY A 280 34.38 -51.15 3.51
CA GLY A 280 33.60 -50.97 4.73
C GLY A 280 32.78 -52.21 5.10
N VAL A 281 32.16 -52.87 4.13
CA VAL A 281 31.41 -54.11 4.35
C VAL A 281 32.34 -55.25 4.79
N ILE A 282 33.51 -55.40 4.17
CA ILE A 282 34.49 -56.42 4.58
C ILE A 282 34.98 -56.17 6.00
N GLY A 283 35.31 -54.91 6.33
CA GLY A 283 35.71 -54.52 7.68
C GLY A 283 34.59 -54.78 8.71
N LEU A 284 33.34 -54.46 8.36
CA LEU A 284 32.17 -54.71 9.19
C LEU A 284 31.95 -56.20 9.44
N LEU A 285 32.14 -57.06 8.44
CA LEU A 285 32.02 -58.51 8.58
C LEU A 285 33.10 -59.08 9.51
N ILE A 286 34.34 -58.63 9.39
CA ILE A 286 35.43 -59.03 10.31
C ILE A 286 35.12 -58.56 11.73
N ALA A 287 34.63 -57.32 11.88
CA ALA A 287 34.24 -56.79 13.18
C ALA A 287 33.09 -57.59 13.82
N LEU A 288 32.09 -57.99 13.03
CA LEU A 288 30.97 -58.83 13.49
C LEU A 288 31.43 -60.25 13.86
N GLU A 289 32.31 -60.87 13.08
CA GLU A 289 32.93 -62.16 13.42
C GLU A 289 33.67 -62.06 14.76
N ARG A 290 34.49 -61.02 14.94
CA ARG A 290 35.23 -60.84 16.18
C ARG A 290 34.35 -60.51 17.37
N LEU A 291 33.30 -59.69 17.18
CA LEU A 291 32.31 -59.44 18.21
C LEU A 291 31.63 -60.74 18.65
N TYR A 292 31.21 -61.57 17.69
CA TYR A 292 30.60 -62.86 17.95
C TYR A 292 31.56 -63.82 18.67
N HIS A 293 32.80 -63.94 18.21
CA HIS A 293 33.83 -64.76 18.84
C HIS A 293 34.10 -64.32 20.28
N LEU A 294 34.26 -63.01 20.53
CA LEU A 294 34.50 -62.47 21.86
C LEU A 294 33.30 -62.67 22.79
N PHE A 295 32.08 -62.49 22.28
CA PHE A 295 30.85 -62.76 23.03
C PHE A 295 30.74 -64.24 23.40
N TYR A 296 31.05 -65.14 22.47
CA TYR A 296 31.04 -66.59 22.69
C TYR A 296 32.10 -67.02 23.72
N VAL A 297 33.34 -66.56 23.59
CA VAL A 297 34.42 -66.83 24.56
C VAL A 297 34.09 -66.24 25.92
N GLY A 298 33.57 -65.01 25.98
CA GLY A 298 33.13 -64.37 27.22
C GLY A 298 31.96 -65.10 27.90
N ARG A 299 31.13 -65.82 27.14
CA ARG A 299 30.11 -66.71 27.70
C ARG A 299 30.74 -67.97 28.30
N LYS A 300 31.68 -68.60 27.60
CA LYS A 300 32.41 -69.78 28.11
C LYS A 300 33.22 -69.48 29.35
N VAL A 301 33.96 -68.38 29.39
CA VAL A 301 34.71 -67.94 30.58
C VAL A 301 33.78 -67.72 31.77
N ARG A 302 32.60 -67.09 31.54
CA ARG A 302 31.58 -66.94 32.60
C ARG A 302 30.97 -68.26 33.07
N GLN A 303 30.90 -69.28 32.23
CA GLN A 303 30.48 -70.63 32.62
C GLN A 303 31.59 -71.33 33.41
N GLN A 304 32.85 -71.23 32.96
CA GLN A 304 34.02 -71.78 33.64
C GLN A 304 34.21 -71.21 35.06
N LEU A 305 33.92 -69.93 35.29
CA LEU A 305 33.95 -69.31 36.62
C LEU A 305 33.02 -69.98 37.64
N LYS A 306 32.02 -70.76 37.18
CA LYS A 306 31.06 -71.47 38.03
C LYS A 306 31.37 -72.96 38.18
N CYS A 307 32.37 -73.49 37.46
CA CYS A 307 32.73 -74.90 37.45
C CYS A 307 34.17 -75.08 37.97
N GLU A 308 34.37 -76.01 38.91
CA GLU A 308 35.68 -76.28 39.50
C GLU A 308 36.59 -77.16 38.61
N SER A 309 36.02 -77.84 37.61
CA SER A 309 36.77 -78.64 36.64
C SER A 309 37.21 -77.78 35.44
N PRO A 310 38.53 -77.69 35.14
CA PRO A 310 39.02 -76.87 34.03
C PRO A 310 38.66 -77.48 32.67
N GLU A 311 37.98 -76.70 31.82
CA GLU A 311 37.72 -77.07 30.42
C GLU A 311 38.72 -76.36 29.49
N GLN A 312 39.37 -77.10 28.59
CA GLN A 312 40.41 -76.53 27.70
C GLN A 312 39.86 -75.69 26.53
N ASP A 313 38.55 -75.57 26.41
CA ASP A 313 37.86 -74.94 25.29
C ASP A 313 37.68 -73.42 25.43
N ASN A 314 38.16 -72.86 26.55
CA ASN A 314 38.13 -71.44 26.85
C ASN A 314 39.45 -70.98 27.51
N PRO A 315 39.81 -69.68 27.39
CA PRO A 315 41.09 -69.17 27.91
C PRO A 315 41.28 -69.38 29.41
N LEU A 316 40.22 -69.19 30.22
CA LEU A 316 40.31 -69.32 31.68
C LEU A 316 40.52 -70.78 32.10
N GLY A 317 39.80 -71.71 31.48
CA GLY A 317 39.94 -73.13 31.78
C GLY A 317 41.30 -73.70 31.36
N ARG A 318 41.92 -73.18 30.30
CA ARG A 318 43.32 -73.51 29.94
C ARG A 318 44.32 -73.07 31.01
N VAL A 319 44.17 -71.86 31.55
CA VAL A 319 45.01 -71.37 32.66
C VAL A 319 44.79 -72.20 33.92
N MET A 320 43.53 -72.51 34.25
CA MET A 320 43.20 -73.36 35.40
C MET A 320 43.74 -74.79 35.24
N ALA A 321 43.72 -75.34 34.02
CA ALA A 321 44.31 -76.65 33.72
C ALA A 321 45.83 -76.65 33.96
N ILE A 322 46.55 -75.66 33.42
CA ILE A 322 48.01 -75.53 33.60
C ILE A 322 48.37 -75.36 35.08
N TYR A 323 47.62 -74.56 35.82
CA TYR A 323 47.81 -74.39 37.27
C TYR A 323 47.57 -75.71 38.04
N ARG A 324 46.52 -76.44 37.68
CA ARG A 324 46.17 -77.72 38.31
C ARG A 324 47.17 -78.83 37.98
N ASP A 325 47.70 -78.84 36.77
CA ASP A 325 48.69 -79.82 36.32
C ASP A 325 50.09 -79.55 36.92
N ASN A 326 50.34 -78.33 37.44
CA ASN A 326 51.61 -77.90 38.03
C ASN A 326 51.47 -77.39 39.48
N THR A 327 50.69 -78.08 40.32
CA THR A 327 50.37 -77.72 41.72
C THR A 327 51.56 -77.56 42.68
N GLY A 328 52.80 -77.81 42.26
CA GLY A 328 54.01 -77.77 43.11
C GLY A 328 55.03 -76.67 42.76
N LEU A 329 54.79 -75.86 41.73
CA LEU A 329 55.69 -74.78 41.29
C LEU A 329 55.14 -73.40 41.70
N SER A 330 56.02 -72.44 41.98
CA SER A 330 55.58 -71.09 42.37
C SER A 330 54.87 -70.41 41.19
N PRO A 331 53.87 -69.55 41.43
CA PRO A 331 53.11 -68.88 40.36
C PRO A 331 54.00 -68.08 39.38
N GLU A 332 55.20 -67.70 39.82
CA GLU A 332 56.19 -66.96 39.05
C GLU A 332 57.01 -67.82 38.08
N THR A 333 57.00 -69.16 38.21
CA THR A 333 57.71 -70.08 37.28
C THR A 333 56.84 -70.57 36.11
N LEU A 334 55.54 -70.30 36.15
CA LEU A 334 54.59 -70.64 35.10
C LEU A 334 54.49 -69.47 34.11
N GLU A 335 55.36 -69.46 33.10
CA GLU A 335 55.18 -68.53 31.97
C GLU A 335 53.92 -68.95 31.17
N LEU A 336 52.97 -68.02 31.03
CA LEU A 336 51.67 -68.18 30.38
C LEU A 336 51.66 -67.65 28.94
#